data_AF-A0A7Z0MNS9-F1
#
_entry.id   AF-A0A7Z0MNS9-F1
#
_cell.length_a   1.000
_cell.length_b   1.000
_cell.length_c   1.000
_cell.angle_alpha   90.00
_cell.angle_beta   90.00
_cell.angle_gamma   90.00
#
_symmetry.space_group_name_H-M   'P 1'
#
loop_
_entity.id
_entity.type
_entity.pdbx_description
1 polymer ?
#
loop_
_entity_poly.entity_id
_entity_poly.type
_entity_poly.pdbx_seq_one_letter_code
_entity_poly.pdbx_strand_id
1 'polypeptide(L)'
;MIIYQAKDFIQTREGLVFAVVEGGLEQGKVLCFLRYQWQGEAWKKLATDAANQLLEEQHPHYLFYSTVKSAHLHAVSVADITIHHQSKKQLQQILAKHRPDKVEQDLIDLGSFF
;
A
#
# COMPACT_ATOMS: atom_id res chain seq x y z
N MET A 1 -6.75 -17.84 0.75
CA MET A 1 -5.95 -17.01 1.69
C MET A 1 -5.41 -15.83 0.90
N ILE A 2 -5.63 -14.59 1.35
CA ILE A 2 -5.07 -13.39 0.69
C ILE A 2 -3.58 -13.32 1.01
N ILE A 3 -2.75 -13.09 0.00
CA ILE A 3 -1.29 -12.99 0.14
C ILE A 3 -0.89 -11.54 -0.11
N TYR A 4 -0.36 -10.89 0.91
CA TYR A 4 0.22 -9.54 0.80
C TYR A 4 1.70 -9.67 0.45
N GLN A 5 2.15 -8.98 -0.59
CA GLN A 5 3.54 -8.98 -1.03
C GLN A 5 4.15 -7.59 -0.89
N ALA A 6 5.46 -7.54 -0.64
CA ALA A 6 6.20 -6.29 -0.79
C ALA A 6 5.92 -5.67 -2.17
N LYS A 7 5.80 -4.34 -2.20
CA LYS A 7 5.37 -3.52 -3.36
C LYS A 7 3.86 -3.49 -3.62
N ASP A 8 3.04 -4.29 -2.94
CA ASP A 8 1.60 -4.06 -2.94
C ASP A 8 1.24 -2.81 -2.11
N PHE A 9 0.03 -2.30 -2.32
CA PHE A 9 -0.56 -1.29 -1.46
C PHE A 9 -1.87 -1.79 -0.85
N ILE A 10 -2.17 -1.37 0.37
CA ILE A 10 -3.41 -1.68 1.07
C ILE A 10 -4.09 -0.37 1.47
N GLN A 11 -5.40 -0.32 1.27
CA GLN A 11 -6.24 0.82 1.60
C GLN A 11 -7.16 0.49 2.76
N THR A 12 -7.39 1.47 3.62
CA THR A 12 -8.34 1.37 4.74
C THR A 12 -9.56 2.25 4.51
N ARG A 13 -10.60 2.05 5.32
CA ARG A 13 -11.85 2.83 5.26
C ARG A 13 -11.66 4.32 5.57
N GLU A 14 -10.62 4.68 6.31
CA GLU A 14 -10.29 6.07 6.66
C GLU A 14 -9.68 6.84 5.48
N GLY A 15 -9.54 6.22 4.30
CA GLY A 15 -8.92 6.85 3.14
C GLY A 15 -7.39 6.92 3.25
N LEU A 16 -6.78 5.94 3.93
CA LEU A 16 -5.33 5.81 4.04
C LEU A 16 -4.84 4.69 3.14
N VAL A 17 -3.68 4.88 2.51
CA VAL A 17 -3.02 3.88 1.67
C VAL A 17 -1.60 3.63 2.16
N PHE A 18 -1.33 2.37 2.47
CA PHE A 18 -0.06 1.89 2.99
C PHE A 18 0.66 1.03 1.95
N ALA A 19 1.96 1.22 1.80
CA ALA A 19 2.81 0.32 1.04
C ALA A 19 3.18 -0.88 1.92
N VAL A 20 2.98 -2.10 1.42
CA VAL A 20 3.41 -3.33 2.09
C VAL A 20 4.93 -3.40 2.05
N VAL A 21 5.56 -3.51 3.22
CA VAL A 21 7.03 -3.51 3.36
C VAL A 21 7.59 -4.92 3.18
N GLU A 22 6.87 -5.92 3.70
CA GLU A 22 7.29 -7.32 3.67
C GLU A 22 6.07 -8.22 3.50
N GLY A 23 6.28 -9.38 2.88
CA GLY A 23 5.23 -10.38 2.73
C GLY A 23 4.93 -11.11 4.03
N GLY A 24 3.67 -11.53 4.18
CA GLY A 24 3.20 -12.27 5.36
C GLY A 24 2.44 -11.39 6.36
N LEU A 25 2.13 -12.00 7.51
CA LEU A 25 1.38 -11.37 8.59
C LEU A 25 2.12 -11.54 9.91
N GLU A 26 2.10 -10.50 10.74
CA GLU A 26 2.50 -10.56 12.15
C GLU A 26 1.26 -10.27 13.00
N GLN A 27 0.86 -11.22 13.84
CA GLN A 27 -0.34 -11.09 14.71
C GLN A 27 -1.61 -10.69 13.93
N GLY A 28 -1.79 -11.23 12.72
CA GLY A 28 -2.93 -10.92 11.86
C GLY A 28 -2.89 -9.53 11.21
N LYS A 29 -1.74 -8.83 11.29
CA LYS A 29 -1.51 -7.52 10.67
C LYS A 29 -0.50 -7.60 9.54
N VAL A 30 -0.68 -6.77 8.53
CA VAL A 30 0.28 -6.58 7.43
C VAL A 30 1.27 -5.51 7.84
N LEU A 31 2.57 -5.83 7.83
CA LEU A 31 3.63 -4.86 8.06
C LEU A 31 3.76 -3.93 6.85
N CYS A 32 3.61 -2.64 7.09
CA CYS A 32 3.45 -1.67 6.01
C CYS A 32 3.97 -0.30 6.42
N PHE A 33 3.85 0.67 5.51
CA PHE A 33 4.20 2.06 5.77
C PHE A 33 3.20 2.98 5.08
N LEU A 34 2.72 4.01 5.79
CA LEU A 34 1.71 4.92 5.26
C LEU A 34 2.31 5.79 4.17
N ARG A 35 1.65 5.88 3.01
CA ARG A 35 2.17 6.63 1.85
C ARG A 35 1.21 7.66 1.32
N TYR A 36 -0.10 7.44 1.38
CA TYR A 36 -1.07 8.38 0.87
C TYR A 36 -2.27 8.53 1.80
N GLN A 37 -2.85 9.72 1.80
CA GLN A 37 -4.12 10.04 2.43
C GLN A 37 -5.04 10.67 1.40
N TRP A 38 -6.30 10.25 1.37
CA TRP A 38 -7.35 10.88 0.58
C TRP A 38 -7.79 12.18 1.27
N GLN A 39 -7.81 13.28 0.52
CA GLN A 39 -8.24 14.59 1.02
C GLN A 39 -9.59 15.05 0.44
N GLY A 40 -10.47 14.11 0.08
CA GLY A 40 -11.78 14.40 -0.50
C GLY A 40 -11.78 14.50 -2.02
N GLU A 41 -10.76 15.15 -2.60
CA GLU A 41 -10.64 15.34 -4.07
C GLU A 41 -9.43 14.64 -4.67
N ALA A 42 -8.35 14.47 -3.89
CA ALA A 42 -7.09 13.93 -4.38
C ALA A 42 -6.34 13.12 -3.32
N TRP A 43 -5.48 12.23 -3.80
CA TRP A 43 -4.51 11.52 -2.98
C TRP A 43 -3.31 12.43 -2.70
N LYS A 44 -3.05 12.70 -1.42
CA LYS A 44 -1.84 13.41 -0.98
C LYS A 44 -0.78 12.39 -0.59
N LYS A 45 0.40 12.45 -1.24
CA LYS A 45 1.56 11.67 -0.82
C LYS A 45 2.13 12.24 0.48
N LEU A 46 2.39 11.37 1.45
CA LEU A 46 2.94 11.72 2.74
C LEU A 46 4.44 11.41 2.80
N ALA A 47 5.20 12.35 3.35
CA ALA A 47 6.56 12.10 3.81
C ALA A 47 6.55 11.30 5.12
N THR A 48 7.69 10.71 5.49
CA THR A 48 7.83 9.86 6.69
C THR A 48 7.32 10.55 7.95
N ASP A 49 7.78 11.78 8.23
CA ASP A 49 7.42 12.48 9.47
C ASP A 49 5.92 12.82 9.52
N ALA A 50 5.37 13.29 8.40
CA ALA A 50 3.93 13.59 8.28
C ALA A 50 3.07 12.33 8.40
N ALA A 51 3.55 11.19 7.91
CA ALA A 51 2.87 9.91 8.07
C ALA A 51 2.85 9.45 9.53
N ASN A 52 3.99 9.54 10.23
CA ASN A 52 4.08 9.19 11.64
C ASN A 52 3.18 10.10 12.49
N GLN A 53 3.29 11.42 12.30
CA GLN A 53 2.49 12.40 13.03
C GLN A 53 0.98 12.15 12.83
N LEU A 54 0.54 11.90 11.59
CA LEU A 54 -0.85 11.60 11.30
C LEU A 54 -1.35 10.35 12.04
N LEU A 55 -0.54 9.30 12.09
CA LEU A 55 -0.90 8.08 12.81
C LEU A 55 -0.90 8.29 14.32
N GLU A 56 0.09 8.98 14.86
CA GLU A 56 0.15 9.31 16.30
C GLU A 56 -1.06 10.13 16.75
N GLU A 57 -1.46 11.12 15.97
CA GLU A 57 -2.55 12.04 16.33
C GLU A 57 -3.95 11.46 16.08
N GLN A 58 -4.14 10.73 14.97
CA GLN A 58 -5.49 10.41 14.48
C GLN A 58 -5.78 8.91 14.38
N HIS A 59 -4.75 8.09 14.19
CA HIS A 59 -4.93 6.65 13.93
C HIS A 59 -3.88 5.78 14.65
N PRO A 60 -3.76 5.89 15.99
CA PRO A 60 -2.69 5.24 16.73
C PRO A 60 -2.78 3.70 16.70
N HIS A 61 -3.94 3.14 16.35
CA HIS A 61 -4.14 1.69 16.18
C HIS A 61 -3.34 1.10 15.00
N TYR A 62 -2.82 1.93 14.10
CA TYR A 62 -1.89 1.51 13.04
C TYR A 62 -0.42 1.55 13.46
N LEU A 63 -0.08 2.10 14.63
CA LEU A 63 1.27 2.03 15.19
C LEU A 63 1.45 0.67 15.87
N PHE A 64 2.51 -0.04 15.50
CA PHE A 64 2.74 -1.42 15.91
C PHE A 64 4.19 -1.64 16.32
N TYR A 65 4.41 -2.32 17.44
CA TYR A 65 5.74 -2.81 17.81
C TYR A 65 5.91 -4.25 17.32
N SER A 66 6.78 -4.46 16.34
CA SER A 66 7.15 -5.80 15.90
C SER A 66 8.16 -6.39 16.87
N THR A 67 7.79 -7.50 17.50
CA THR A 67 8.71 -8.23 18.40
C THR A 67 9.80 -8.93 17.60
N VAL A 68 9.46 -9.43 16.42
CA VAL A 68 10.40 -10.13 15.52
C VAL A 68 11.49 -9.19 15.03
N LYS A 69 11.15 -7.93 14.76
CA LYS A 69 12.09 -6.91 14.28
C LYS A 69 12.62 -6.00 15.38
N SER A 70 12.07 -6.11 16.58
CA SER A 70 12.36 -5.25 17.73
C SER A 70 12.27 -3.75 17.40
N ALA A 71 11.23 -3.34 16.67
CA ALA A 71 11.08 -1.99 16.14
C ALA A 71 9.63 -1.54 16.05
N HIS A 72 9.41 -0.22 16.13
CA HIS A 72 8.13 0.42 15.82
C HIS A 72 7.95 0.53 14.30
N LEU A 73 6.80 0.08 13.83
CA LEU A 73 6.41 0.02 12.42
C LEU A 73 4.94 0.42 12.29
N HIS A 74 4.46 0.58 11.06
CA HIS A 74 3.03 0.62 10.82
C HIS A 74 2.54 -0.79 10.54
N ALA A 75 1.36 -1.13 11.04
CA ALA A 75 0.71 -2.37 10.71
C ALA A 75 -0.81 -2.21 10.64
N VAL A 76 -1.41 -2.78 9.60
CA VAL A 76 -2.86 -2.73 9.38
C VAL A 76 -3.43 -4.12 9.60
N SER A 77 -4.49 -4.22 10.42
CA SER A 77 -5.23 -5.48 10.60
C SER A 77 -5.86 -5.90 9.28
N VAL A 78 -5.86 -7.19 8.96
CA VAL A 78 -6.57 -7.69 7.76
C VAL A 78 -8.04 -7.27 7.74
N ALA A 79 -8.67 -7.14 8.91
CA ALA A 79 -10.06 -6.70 9.04
C ALA A 79 -10.30 -5.22 8.67
N ASP A 80 -9.26 -4.37 8.72
CA ASP A 80 -9.36 -2.95 8.41
C ASP A 80 -9.02 -2.64 6.94
N ILE A 81 -8.55 -3.64 6.18
CA ILE A 81 -8.20 -3.50 4.76
C ILE A 81 -9.46 -3.59 3.92
N THR A 82 -9.77 -2.50 3.21
CA THR A 82 -10.92 -2.41 2.30
C THR A 82 -10.55 -2.67 0.85
N ILE A 83 -9.33 -2.29 0.43
CA ILE A 83 -8.83 -2.53 -0.94
C ILE A 83 -7.39 -3.02 -0.88
N HIS A 84 -7.08 -4.07 -1.64
CA HIS A 84 -5.72 -4.59 -1.83
C HIS A 84 -5.28 -4.34 -3.28
N HIS A 85 -4.37 -3.39 -3.45
CA HIS A 85 -3.78 -3.00 -4.72
C HIS A 85 -2.56 -3.87 -5.02
N GLN A 86 -2.71 -4.82 -5.93
CA GLN A 86 -1.70 -5.82 -6.27
C GLN A 86 -0.92 -5.42 -7.54
N SER A 87 0.23 -4.77 -7.40
CA SER A 87 0.94 -4.16 -8.54
C SER A 87 1.31 -5.16 -9.64
N LYS A 88 1.74 -6.38 -9.28
CA LYS A 88 2.05 -7.43 -10.27
C LYS A 88 0.83 -7.85 -11.08
N LYS A 89 -0.31 -8.01 -10.40
CA LYS A 89 -1.58 -8.38 -11.04
C LYS A 89 -2.05 -7.26 -11.97
N GLN A 90 -1.97 -6.01 -11.51
CA GLN A 90 -2.32 -4.85 -12.33
C GLN A 90 -1.43 -4.75 -13.58
N LEU A 91 -0.12 -4.96 -13.44
CA LEU A 91 0.80 -4.94 -14.59
C LEU A 91 0.45 -6.03 -15.61
N GLN A 92 0.18 -7.25 -15.17
CA GLN A 92 -0.26 -8.34 -16.06
C GLN A 92 -1.54 -7.99 -16.80
N GLN A 93 -2.49 -7.34 -16.12
CA GLN A 93 -3.74 -6.89 -16.73
C GLN A 93 -3.50 -5.80 -17.77
N ILE A 94 -2.61 -4.84 -17.50
CA ILE A 94 -2.25 -3.78 -18.45
C ILE A 94 -1.58 -4.37 -19.69
N LEU A 95 -0.60 -5.27 -19.52
CA LEU A 95 0.11 -5.92 -20.63
C LEU A 95 -0.82 -6.77 -21.52
N ALA A 96 -1.91 -7.30 -20.96
CA ALA A 96 -2.91 -8.08 -21.69
C ALA A 96 -4.06 -7.23 -22.26
N LYS A 97 -4.08 -5.90 -22.01
CA LYS A 97 -5.21 -5.04 -22.35
C LYS A 97 -5.26 -4.77 -23.85
N HIS A 98 -6.42 -4.97 -24.48
CA HIS A 98 -6.57 -4.77 -25.92
C HIS A 98 -6.51 -3.29 -26.36
N ARG A 99 -6.92 -2.37 -25.47
CA ARG A 99 -6.93 -0.91 -25.71
C ARG A 99 -6.42 -0.18 -24.46
N PRO A 100 -5.09 -0.12 -24.27
CA PRO A 100 -4.52 0.69 -23.20
C PRO A 100 -4.78 2.18 -23.44
N ASP A 101 -4.94 2.95 -22.37
CA ASP A 101 -4.88 4.40 -22.44
C ASP A 101 -3.44 4.88 -22.67
N LYS A 102 -3.23 6.19 -22.79
CA LYS A 102 -1.91 6.75 -23.08
C LYS A 102 -0.88 6.41 -22.01
N VAL A 103 -1.25 6.45 -20.72
CA VAL A 103 -0.34 6.18 -19.60
C VAL A 103 -0.01 4.70 -19.54
N GLU A 104 -1.00 3.84 -19.77
CA GLU A 104 -0.81 2.40 -19.88
C GLU A 104 0.07 2.04 -21.09
N GLN A 105 -0.11 2.70 -22.24
CA GLN A 105 0.73 2.49 -23.42
C GLN A 105 2.18 2.89 -23.15
N ASP A 106 2.41 4.06 -22.53
CA ASP A 106 3.76 4.50 -22.14
C ASP A 106 4.46 3.46 -21.24
N LEU A 107 3.71 2.83 -20.32
CA LEU A 107 4.22 1.73 -19.47
C LEU A 107 4.57 0.47 -20.26
N ILE A 108 3.71 0.06 -21.21
CA ILE A 108 3.94 -1.12 -22.06
C ILE A 108 5.19 -0.91 -22.92
N ASP A 109 5.33 0.28 -23.50
CA ASP A 109 6.47 0.64 -24.34
C ASP A 109 7.77 0.60 -23.53
N LEU A 110 7.77 1.18 -22.32
CA LEU A 110 8.92 1.13 -21.40
C LEU A 110 9.38 -0.31 -21.11
N GLY A 111 8.44 -1.23 -20.90
CA GLY A 111 8.72 -2.64 -20.63
C GLY A 111 9.30 -3.41 -21.83
N SER A 112 9.11 -2.90 -23.04
CA SER A 112 9.56 -3.53 -24.29
C SER A 112 10.98 -3.11 -24.70
N PHE A 113 11.60 -2.16 -23.99
CA PHE A 113 12.97 -1.70 -24.24
C PHE A 113 14.06 -2.57 -23.58
N PHE A 114 13.68 -3.57 -22.77
CA PHE A 114 14.59 -4.52 -22.11
C PHE A 114 14.29 -5.95 -22.57
#